data_AF-A0A924I049-F1
#
_entry.id   AF-A0A924I049-F1
#
_cell.length_a   1.000
_cell.length_b   1.000
_cell.length_c   1.000
_cell.angle_alpha   90.00
_cell.angle_beta   90.00
_cell.angle_gamma   90.00
#
_symmetry.space_group_name_H-M   'P 1'
#
loop_
_entity.id
_entity.type
_entity.pdbx_description
1 polymer ?
#
loop_
_entity_poly.entity_id
_entity_poly.type
_entity_poly.pdbx_seq_one_letter_code
_entity_poly.pdbx_strand_id
1 'polypeptide(L)'
;MSAFETYIRDLQEIKATGAAVKETSYYGALEKLLNELGKGLKPKVRCVMQLKNIGGVGMPDGGLFTASQFQKKTGETPTNPTNPERGVIEIKGTGDDA
;
A
#
# COMPACT_ATOMS: atom_id res chain seq x y z
N MET A 1 21.78 -0.20 0.05
CA MET A 1 20.72 -1.06 0.61
C MET A 1 19.68 -1.33 -0.46
N SER A 2 19.22 -2.57 -0.57
CA SER A 2 18.07 -2.95 -1.38
C SER A 2 16.77 -2.37 -0.80
N ALA A 3 15.69 -2.41 -1.58
CA ALA A 3 14.36 -2.02 -1.11
C ALA A 3 13.93 -2.84 0.11
N PHE A 4 14.26 -4.14 0.12
CA PHE A 4 13.96 -5.04 1.22
C PHE A 4 14.79 -4.74 2.48
N GLU A 5 16.10 -4.48 2.34
CA GLU A 5 16.94 -4.08 3.48
C GLU A 5 16.46 -2.77 4.10
N THR A 6 16.04 -1.82 3.25
CA THR A 6 15.46 -0.55 3.70
C THR A 6 14.16 -0.79 4.46
N TYR A 7 13.29 -1.67 3.95
CA TYR A 7 12.05 -2.05 4.62
C TYR A 7 12.30 -2.62 6.02
N ILE A 8 13.19 -3.60 6.16
CA ILE A 8 13.50 -4.21 7.46
C ILE A 8 14.08 -3.17 8.43
N ARG A 9 14.96 -2.29 7.96
CA ARG A 9 15.50 -1.21 8.80
C ARG A 9 14.39 -0.25 9.27
N ASP A 10 13.53 0.19 8.36
CA ASP A 10 12.43 1.10 8.68
C ASP A 10 11.49 0.44 9.72
N LEU A 11 11.18 -0.86 9.59
CA LEU A 11 10.41 -1.60 10.61
C LEU A 11 11.09 -1.63 11.99
N GLN A 12 12.40 -1.88 12.02
CA GLN A 12 13.18 -1.90 13.27
C GLN A 12 13.21 -0.53 13.93
N GLU A 13 13.45 0.53 13.17
CA GLU A 13 13.47 1.91 13.66
C GLU A 13 12.10 2.31 14.24
N ILE A 14 11.00 2.02 13.53
CA ILE A 14 9.64 2.27 14.01
C ILE A 14 9.39 1.53 15.33
N LYS A 15 9.74 0.24 15.39
CA LYS A 15 9.57 -0.57 16.61
C LYS A 15 10.40 -0.03 17.77
N ALA A 16 11.64 0.40 17.51
CA ALA A 16 12.56 0.91 18.52
C ALA A 16 12.06 2.21 19.19
N THR A 17 11.15 2.96 18.54
CA THR A 17 10.55 4.15 19.15
C THR A 17 9.71 3.83 20.39
N GLY A 18 9.20 2.60 20.53
CA GLY A 18 8.22 2.23 21.56
C GLY A 18 6.84 2.89 21.39
N ALA A 19 6.66 3.77 20.41
CA ALA A 19 5.43 4.52 20.15
C ALA A 19 4.61 3.94 18.99
N ALA A 20 5.07 2.84 18.38
CA ALA A 20 4.39 2.22 17.25
C ALA A 20 3.03 1.64 17.64
N VAL A 21 2.00 2.01 16.89
CA VAL A 21 0.71 1.31 16.89
C VAL A 21 0.89 0.02 16.10
N LYS A 22 0.35 -1.08 16.61
CA LYS A 22 0.33 -2.37 15.91
C LYS A 22 -0.27 -2.16 14.51
N GLU A 23 0.34 -2.80 13.51
CA GLU A 23 -0.07 -2.77 12.10
C GLU A 23 0.15 -1.40 11.43
N THR A 24 -0.65 -0.39 11.80
CA THR A 24 -0.75 0.89 11.06
C THR A 24 0.53 1.72 11.04
N SER A 25 1.33 1.73 12.11
CA SER A 25 2.61 2.47 12.11
C SER A 25 3.61 1.94 11.08
N TYR A 26 3.43 0.71 10.60
CA TYR A 26 4.32 0.06 9.64
C TYR A 26 3.85 0.21 8.19
N TYR A 27 2.66 0.76 7.95
CA TYR A 27 2.08 0.88 6.59
C TYR A 27 2.96 1.70 5.66
N GLY A 28 3.55 2.78 6.13
CA GLY A 28 4.45 3.62 5.32
C GLY A 28 5.71 2.89 4.85
N ALA A 29 6.29 2.03 5.70
CA ALA A 29 7.45 1.22 5.34
C ALA A 29 7.09 0.18 4.27
N LEU A 30 5.94 -0.49 4.42
CA LEU A 30 5.44 -1.46 3.44
C LEU A 30 5.07 -0.80 2.11
N GLU A 31 4.37 0.34 2.15
CA GLU A 31 4.02 1.12 0.96
C GLU A 31 5.28 1.49 0.17
N LYS A 32 6.31 1.99 0.85
CA LYS A 32 7.61 2.34 0.25
C LYS A 32 8.26 1.14 -0.45
N LEU A 33 8.28 -0.04 0.20
CA LEU A 33 8.80 -1.28 -0.40
C LEU A 33 8.02 -1.63 -1.67
N LEU A 34 6.69 -1.73 -1.59
CA LEU A 34 5.84 -2.16 -2.69
C LEU A 34 5.90 -1.20 -3.87
N ASN A 35 6.02 0.11 -3.63
CA ASN A 35 6.21 1.09 -4.69
C ASN A 35 7.56 0.96 -5.38
N GLU A 36 8.64 0.70 -4.63
CA GLU A 36 9.97 0.53 -5.22
C GLU A 36 9.99 -0.70 -6.12
N LEU A 37 9.42 -1.82 -5.68
CA LEU A 37 9.25 -3.02 -6.50
C LEU A 37 8.32 -2.77 -7.69
N GLY A 38 7.23 -2.03 -7.49
CA GLY A 38 6.24 -1.70 -8.51
C GLY A 38 6.78 -0.89 -9.69
N LYS A 39 7.87 -0.12 -9.51
CA LYS A 39 8.57 0.58 -10.59
C LYS A 39 9.19 -0.37 -11.62
N GLY A 40 9.55 -1.58 -11.21
CA GLY A 40 10.17 -2.61 -12.07
C GLY A 40 9.16 -3.45 -12.86
N LEU A 41 7.85 -3.34 -12.58
CA LEU A 41 6.80 -4.11 -13.24
C LEU A 41 6.31 -3.44 -14.54
N LYS A 42 5.74 -4.26 -15.44
CA LYS A 42 5.06 -3.81 -16.67
C LYS A 42 3.63 -4.41 -16.71
N PRO A 43 2.56 -3.60 -16.59
CA PRO A 43 2.56 -2.17 -16.29
C PRO A 43 3.15 -1.86 -14.91
N LYS A 44 3.64 -0.63 -14.71
CA LYS A 44 4.10 -0.17 -13.39
C LYS A 44 2.95 -0.21 -12.40
N VAL A 45 3.27 -0.54 -11.15
CA VAL A 45 2.31 -0.66 -10.05
C VAL A 45 2.64 0.35 -8.96
N ARG A 46 1.62 0.95 -8.35
CA ARG A 46 1.70 1.82 -7.18
C ARG A 46 0.79 1.26 -6.10
N CYS A 47 1.34 1.06 -4.91
CA CYS A 47 0.58 0.73 -3.72
C CYS A 47 -0.12 1.99 -3.20
N VAL A 48 -1.34 1.91 -2.68
CA VAL A 48 -1.97 3.02 -1.94
C VAL A 48 -2.53 2.42 -0.68
N MET A 49 -2.06 2.88 0.49
CA MET A 49 -2.58 2.45 1.79
C MET A 49 -3.78 3.32 2.20
N GLN A 50 -4.54 2.81 3.16
CA GLN A 50 -5.73 3.44 3.75
C GLN A 50 -6.76 3.82 2.69
N LEU A 51 -7.22 2.82 1.93
CA LEU A 51 -8.22 3.04 0.90
C LEU A 51 -9.55 3.50 1.53
N LYS A 52 -10.19 4.51 0.90
CA LYS A 52 -11.58 4.84 1.22
C LYS A 52 -12.47 3.65 0.84
N ASN A 53 -13.65 3.56 1.43
CA ASN A 53 -14.65 2.56 1.03
C ASN A 53 -15.03 2.75 -0.45
N ILE A 54 -14.69 1.77 -1.27
CA ILE A 54 -14.97 1.73 -2.71
C ILE A 54 -16.03 0.65 -2.94
N GLY A 55 -17.31 1.01 -2.79
CA GLY A 55 -18.45 0.22 -3.27
C GLY A 55 -18.44 -1.29 -2.93
N GLY A 56 -18.76 -1.64 -1.68
CA GLY A 56 -19.45 -2.90 -1.36
C GLY A 56 -18.61 -4.15 -1.04
N VAL A 57 -17.27 -4.10 -1.10
CA VAL A 57 -16.41 -5.30 -0.86
C VAL A 57 -15.55 -5.20 0.41
N GLY A 58 -15.90 -4.29 1.32
CA GLY A 58 -15.15 -4.03 2.56
C GLY A 58 -14.23 -2.81 2.46
N MET A 59 -13.48 -2.53 3.53
CA MET A 59 -12.54 -1.42 3.62
C MET A 59 -11.12 -1.99 3.77
N PRO A 60 -10.45 -2.29 2.64
CA PRO A 60 -9.12 -2.87 2.69
C PRO A 60 -8.06 -1.90 3.20
N ASP A 61 -7.01 -2.42 3.80
CA ASP A 61 -5.88 -1.64 4.30
C ASP A 61 -5.12 -0.94 3.18
N GLY A 62 -5.10 -1.54 1.98
CA GLY A 62 -4.46 -0.95 0.82
C GLY A 62 -4.88 -1.57 -0.51
N GLY A 63 -4.30 -1.07 -1.59
CA GLY A 63 -4.48 -1.66 -2.92
C GLY A 63 -3.36 -1.34 -3.89
N LEU A 64 -3.22 -2.22 -4.88
CA LEU A 64 -2.20 -2.16 -5.91
C LEU A 64 -2.81 -1.69 -7.24
N PHE A 65 -2.42 -0.50 -7.67
CA PHE A 65 -2.97 0.15 -8.85
C PHE A 65 -1.94 0.15 -9.99
N THR A 66 -2.39 -0.09 -11.21
CA THR A 66 -1.53 0.04 -12.39
C THR A 66 -1.40 1.49 -12.84
N ALA A 67 -0.36 1.81 -13.61
CA ALA A 67 -0.14 3.16 -14.14
C ALA A 67 -1.33 3.72 -14.94
N SER A 68 -2.14 2.87 -15.59
CA SER A 68 -3.36 3.29 -16.31
C SER A 68 -4.43 3.84 -15.38
N GLN A 69 -4.49 3.38 -14.12
CA GLN A 69 -5.48 3.86 -13.14
C GLN A 69 -5.18 5.26 -12.60
N PHE A 70 -3.97 5.78 -12.82
CA PHE A 70 -3.57 7.15 -12.42
C PHE A 70 -3.70 8.18 -13.55
N GLN A 71 -4.12 7.78 -14.75
CA GLN A 71 -4.24 8.71 -15.85
C GLN A 71 -5.33 9.74 -15.54
N LYS A 72 -4.92 11.02 -15.52
CA LYS A 72 -5.82 12.18 -15.36
C LYS A 72 -6.88 12.12 -16.46
N LYS A 73 -8.10 11.68 -16.12
CA LYS A 73 -9.27 12.19 -16.83
C LYS A 73 -9.30 13.69 -16.54
N THR A 74 -9.16 14.47 -17.60
CA THR A 74 -9.10 15.93 -17.57
C THR A 74 -10.15 16.53 -16.63
N GLY A 75 -9.70 17.26 -15.60
CA GLY A 75 -10.51 18.29 -14.93
C GLY A 75 -11.23 17.93 -13.64
N GLU A 76 -11.53 16.65 -13.36
CA GLU A 76 -12.34 16.30 -12.17
C GLU A 76 -11.81 15.04 -11.48
N THR A 77 -11.84 15.03 -10.14
CA THR A 77 -11.62 13.82 -9.34
C THR A 77 -12.56 12.73 -9.84
N PRO A 78 -12.08 11.52 -10.18
CA PRO A 78 -12.95 10.45 -10.66
C PRO A 78 -14.11 10.23 -9.69
N THR A 79 -15.35 10.45 -10.17
CA THR A 79 -16.57 10.28 -9.38
C THR A 79 -16.72 8.85 -8.87
N ASN A 80 -16.19 7.87 -9.61
CA ASN A 80 -16.10 6.47 -9.22
C ASN A 80 -14.64 6.01 -9.27
N PRO A 81 -13.96 5.84 -8.12
CA PRO A 81 -12.65 5.19 -8.09
C PRO A 81 -12.79 3.77 -8.61
N THR A 82 -11.87 3.32 -9.46
CA THR A 82 -11.83 1.93 -9.91
C THR A 82 -11.19 1.05 -8.84
N ASN A 83 -11.62 -0.22 -8.77
CA ASN A 83 -10.96 -1.21 -7.92
C ASN A 83 -9.48 -1.34 -8.31
N PRO A 84 -8.56 -1.60 -7.36
CA PRO A 84 -7.16 -1.82 -7.69
C PRO A 84 -7.00 -3.00 -8.65
N GLU A 85 -6.42 -2.79 -9.84
CA GLU A 85 -6.32 -3.84 -10.89
C GLU A 85 -5.38 -4.98 -10.48
N ARG A 86 -4.51 -4.76 -9.49
CA ARG A 86 -3.55 -5.76 -9.01
C ARG A 86 -3.89 -6.28 -7.61
N GLY A 87 -5.14 -6.09 -7.18
CA GLY A 87 -5.66 -6.62 -5.93
C GLY A 87 -5.56 -5.65 -4.75
N VAL A 88 -6.25 -6.02 -3.67
CA VAL A 88 -6.25 -5.33 -2.38
C VAL A 88 -5.18 -5.92 -1.46
N ILE A 89 -4.79 -5.17 -0.43
CA ILE A 89 -3.81 -5.57 0.58
C ILE A 89 -4.51 -5.50 1.93
N GLU A 90 -4.60 -6.64 2.62
CA GLU A 90 -4.99 -6.70 4.03
C GLU A 90 -3.77 -7.04 4.88
N ILE A 91 -3.54 -6.25 5.91
CA ILE A 91 -2.37 -6.37 6.77
C ILE A 91 -2.80 -7.02 8.08
N LYS A 92 -1.96 -7.92 8.58
CA LYS A 92 -2.15 -8.61 9.86
C LYS A 92 -0.89 -8.50 10.70
N GLY A 93 -1.07 -8.44 12.02
CA GLY A 93 0.03 -8.58 12.96
C GLY A 93 0.75 -9.92 12.81
N THR A 94 2.04 -9.97 13.14
CA THR A 94 2.87 -11.20 13.01
C THR A 94 2.47 -12.36 13.94
N GLY A 95 1.48 -12.16 14.81
CA GLY A 95 0.91 -13.17 15.69
C GLY A 95 -0.57 -13.43 15.45
N ASP A 96 -1.14 -12.82 14.41
CA ASP A 96 -2.48 -13.14 13.94
C ASP A 96 -2.32 -14.20 12.84
N ASP A 97 -2.85 -15.40 13.09
CA ASP A 97 -2.91 -16.44 12.07
C ASP A 97 -3.83 -15.99 10.92
N ALA A 98 -3.37 -16.20 9.68
CA ALA A 98 -4.10 -15.86 8.46
C ALA A 98 -5.20 -16.88 8.13
#